data_AF-A0A942DMU8-F1
#
_entry.id   AF-A0A942DMU8-F1
#
_cell.length_a   1.000
_cell.length_b   1.000
_cell.length_c   1.000
_cell.angle_alpha   90.00
_cell.angle_beta   90.00
_cell.angle_gamma   90.00
#
_symmetry.space_group_name_H-M   'P 1'
#
loop_
_entity.id
_entity.type
_entity.pdbx_description
1 polymer ?
#
loop_
_entity_poly.entity_id
_entity_poly.type
_entity_poly.pdbx_seq_one_letter_code
_entity_poly.pdbx_strand_id
1 'polypeptide(L)'
;MKQMILIALMTMTGLMAQAAGRQEASEICTSMSFDSTRNQCISELAKYDYFEQGAIDLCKGMSFDSGKIECVKVIGNKSYEAYEIDNCRKASFDSTKTQCLSTAGRAASPVPPPPPPPGYGACSAGQTIMQLQNIDRSVYMGRNNDARIQINELINRLQRCP
;
A
#
# COMPACT_ATOMS: atom_id res chain seq x y z
N MET A 1 8.08 34.31 36.74
CA MET A 1 7.44 34.23 35.40
C MET A 1 8.43 33.63 34.38
N LYS A 2 8.74 32.32 34.45
CA LYS A 2 9.72 31.70 33.53
C LYS A 2 9.69 30.16 33.51
N GLN A 3 8.51 29.52 33.56
CA GLN A 3 8.41 28.05 33.39
C GLN A 3 7.02 27.61 32.90
N MET A 4 6.62 27.99 31.67
CA MET A 4 5.35 27.51 31.09
C MET A 4 5.38 27.22 29.59
N ILE A 5 6.56 26.93 29.01
CA ILE A 5 6.65 26.61 27.56
C ILE A 5 7.53 25.37 27.39
N LEU A 6 7.01 24.17 27.68
CA LEU A 6 7.73 22.92 27.34
C LEU A 6 6.84 21.66 27.27
N ILE A 7 5.51 21.80 27.16
CA ILE A 7 4.58 20.66 27.09
C ILE A 7 3.62 20.86 25.92
N ALA A 8 4.10 20.75 24.68
CA ALA A 8 3.23 20.77 23.50
C ALA A 8 3.77 19.97 22.28
N LEU A 9 4.81 19.14 22.45
CA LEU A 9 5.55 18.57 21.31
C LEU A 9 5.70 17.03 21.32
N MET A 10 4.69 16.27 21.76
CA MET A 10 4.80 14.81 21.91
C MET A 10 3.67 13.94 21.32
N THR A 11 2.82 14.43 20.40
CA THR A 11 1.65 13.62 19.94
C THR A 11 1.57 13.29 18.45
N MET A 12 2.62 13.44 17.64
CA MET A 12 2.53 13.18 16.18
C MET A 12 3.22 11.91 15.64
N THR A 13 3.66 10.96 16.47
CA THR A 13 4.44 9.79 16.02
C THR A 13 3.64 8.53 15.62
N GLY A 14 2.31 8.57 15.56
CA GLY A 14 1.49 7.33 15.51
C GLY A 14 1.07 6.75 14.16
N LEU A 15 1.25 7.43 13.01
CA LEU A 15 0.51 7.07 11.78
C LEU A 15 1.35 6.53 10.61
N MET A 16 2.67 6.36 10.75
CA MET A 16 3.54 6.01 9.60
C MET A 16 3.74 4.50 9.37
N ALA A 17 3.28 3.61 10.26
CA ALA A 17 3.67 2.20 10.22
C ALA A 17 3.12 1.41 9.01
N GLN A 18 2.01 1.85 8.40
CA GLN A 18 1.35 1.08 7.32
C GLN A 18 1.90 1.37 5.92
N ALA A 19 2.41 2.58 5.67
CA ALA A 19 2.98 2.91 4.37
C ALA A 19 4.29 2.14 4.12
N ALA A 20 5.02 1.81 5.19
CA ALA A 20 6.31 1.14 5.11
C ALA A 20 6.22 -0.24 4.46
N GLY A 21 5.28 -1.10 4.90
CA GLY A 21 5.18 -2.48 4.40
C GLY A 21 4.92 -2.55 2.89
N ARG A 22 4.05 -1.68 2.35
CA ARG A 22 3.77 -1.68 0.91
C ARG A 22 4.95 -1.18 0.08
N GLN A 23 5.67 -0.18 0.57
CA GLN A 23 6.88 0.31 -0.09
C GLN A 23 7.94 -0.80 -0.14
N GLU A 24 8.16 -1.50 0.97
CA GLU A 24 9.10 -2.61 1.01
C GLU A 24 8.70 -3.81 0.14
N ALA A 25 7.41 -4.12 0.09
CA ALA A 25 6.90 -5.15 -0.81
C ALA A 25 7.11 -4.75 -2.28
N SER A 26 7.06 -3.45 -2.62
CA SER A 26 7.33 -2.96 -3.97
C SER A 26 8.79 -3.16 -4.41
N GLU A 27 9.73 -3.16 -3.48
CA GLU A 27 11.15 -3.44 -3.75
C GLU A 27 11.35 -4.86 -4.28
N ILE A 28 10.52 -5.81 -3.83
CA ILE A 28 10.51 -7.18 -4.35
C ILE A 28 10.22 -7.15 -5.85
N CYS A 29 9.17 -6.42 -6.26
CA CYS A 29 8.81 -6.32 -7.67
C CYS A 29 9.87 -5.59 -8.49
N THR A 30 10.45 -4.51 -7.97
CA THR A 30 11.48 -3.75 -8.71
C THR A 30 12.76 -4.55 -8.90
N SER A 31 13.06 -5.50 -8.02
CA SER A 31 14.23 -6.41 -8.14
C SER A 31 14.12 -7.45 -9.27
N MET A 32 12.94 -7.59 -9.89
CA MET A 32 12.70 -8.60 -10.93
C MET A 32 13.39 -8.25 -12.25
N SER A 33 13.84 -9.29 -12.96
CA SER A 33 14.69 -9.14 -14.15
C SER A 33 13.91 -8.69 -15.41
N PHE A 34 12.65 -9.08 -15.51
CA PHE A 34 11.82 -8.83 -16.69
C PHE A 34 10.71 -7.83 -16.37
N ASP A 35 10.52 -6.84 -17.25
CA ASP A 35 9.49 -5.81 -17.07
C ASP A 35 8.06 -6.40 -17.04
N SER A 36 7.80 -7.45 -17.83
CA SER A 36 6.51 -8.15 -17.80
C SER A 36 6.20 -8.76 -16.43
N THR A 37 7.21 -9.36 -15.79
CA THR A 37 7.11 -9.98 -14.47
C THR A 37 7.00 -8.93 -13.38
N ARG A 38 7.78 -7.84 -13.48
CA ARG A 38 7.67 -6.66 -12.60
C ARG A 38 6.27 -6.04 -12.66
N ASN A 39 5.73 -5.81 -13.85
CA ASN A 39 4.40 -5.23 -14.04
C ASN A 39 3.30 -6.14 -13.48
N GLN A 40 3.44 -7.46 -13.67
CA GLN A 40 2.55 -8.44 -13.04
C GLN A 40 2.60 -8.33 -11.51
N CYS A 41 3.81 -8.30 -10.93
CA CYS A 41 4.00 -8.17 -9.49
C CYS A 41 3.37 -6.88 -8.93
N ILE A 42 3.60 -5.73 -9.58
CA ILE A 42 3.03 -4.44 -9.18
C ILE A 42 1.49 -4.48 -9.23
N SER A 43 0.92 -5.10 -10.27
CA SER A 43 -0.52 -5.28 -10.41
C SER A 43 -1.11 -6.14 -9.27
N GLU A 44 -0.39 -7.20 -8.86
CA GLU A 44 -0.78 -8.02 -7.70
C GLU A 44 -0.68 -7.23 -6.38
N LEU A 45 0.43 -6.52 -6.14
CA LEU A 45 0.60 -5.68 -4.95
C LEU A 45 -0.53 -4.65 -4.79
N ALA A 46 -1.01 -4.09 -5.90
CA ALA A 46 -2.04 -3.07 -5.88
C ALA A 46 -3.39 -3.54 -5.29
N LYS A 47 -3.60 -4.86 -5.15
CA LYS A 47 -4.81 -5.47 -4.60
C LYS A 47 -4.83 -5.51 -3.06
N TYR A 48 -3.70 -5.24 -2.42
CA TYR A 48 -3.54 -5.37 -0.98
C TYR A 48 -3.11 -4.04 -0.36
N ASP A 49 -3.60 -3.77 0.84
CA ASP A 49 -3.34 -2.55 1.57
C ASP A 49 -2.29 -2.74 2.67
N TYR A 50 -2.10 -3.98 3.11
CA TYR A 50 -1.22 -4.34 4.21
C TYR A 50 -0.26 -5.46 3.85
N PHE A 51 0.98 -5.33 4.33
CA PHE A 51 2.02 -6.35 4.27
C PHE A 51 2.82 -6.36 5.57
N GLU A 52 2.97 -7.53 6.17
CA GLU A 52 3.78 -7.73 7.38
C GLU A 52 5.28 -7.79 7.04
N GLN A 53 6.10 -7.02 7.75
CA GLN A 53 7.53 -6.89 7.45
C GLN A 53 8.29 -8.23 7.46
N GLY A 54 8.09 -9.05 8.49
CA GLY A 54 8.77 -10.35 8.58
C GLY A 54 8.42 -11.31 7.44
N ALA A 55 7.21 -11.19 6.88
CA ALA A 55 6.79 -11.96 5.72
C ALA A 55 7.42 -11.44 4.42
N ILE A 56 7.52 -10.11 4.26
CA ILE A 56 8.23 -9.48 3.14
C ILE A 56 9.68 -9.94 3.09
N ASP A 57 10.39 -9.93 4.22
CA ASP A 57 11.80 -10.35 4.29
C ASP A 57 11.98 -11.81 3.84
N LEU A 58 11.02 -12.67 4.18
CA LEU A 58 11.04 -14.05 3.76
C LEU A 58 10.79 -14.19 2.24
N CYS A 59 9.88 -13.39 1.67
CA CYS A 59 9.67 -13.33 0.22
C CYS A 59 10.89 -12.76 -0.52
N LYS A 60 11.54 -11.71 0.00
CA LYS A 60 12.75 -11.09 -0.55
C LYS A 60 13.87 -12.12 -0.75
N GLY A 61 14.00 -13.07 0.19
CA GLY A 61 15.02 -14.13 0.15
C GLY A 61 14.75 -15.31 -0.80
N MET A 62 13.67 -15.30 -1.56
CA MET A 62 13.37 -16.38 -2.53
C MET A 62 14.24 -16.27 -3.79
N SER A 63 14.53 -17.41 -4.41
CA SER A 63 15.47 -17.51 -5.54
C SER A 63 14.85 -17.13 -6.88
N PHE A 64 13.55 -17.36 -7.05
CA PHE A 64 12.85 -17.20 -8.33
C PHE A 64 11.81 -16.09 -8.28
N ASP A 65 11.75 -15.27 -9.34
CA ASP A 65 10.79 -14.17 -9.46
C ASP A 65 9.33 -14.66 -9.40
N SER A 66 9.02 -15.82 -9.99
CA SER A 66 7.69 -16.44 -9.89
C SER A 66 7.32 -16.82 -8.45
N GLY A 67 8.29 -17.33 -7.68
CA GLY A 67 8.13 -17.62 -6.26
C GLY A 67 7.90 -16.36 -5.43
N LYS A 68 8.64 -15.28 -5.72
CA LYS A 68 8.46 -13.97 -5.08
C LYS A 68 7.06 -13.41 -5.32
N ILE A 69 6.56 -13.45 -6.56
CA ILE A 69 5.19 -13.00 -6.89
C ILE A 69 4.16 -13.80 -6.11
N GLU A 70 4.30 -15.13 -6.10
CA GLU A 70 3.34 -15.98 -5.38
C GLU A 70 3.40 -15.75 -3.87
N CYS A 71 4.60 -15.55 -3.32
CA CYS A 71 4.79 -15.19 -1.93
C CYS A 71 4.07 -13.87 -1.60
N VAL A 72 4.26 -12.83 -2.40
CA VAL A 72 3.59 -11.53 -2.24
C VAL A 72 2.06 -11.68 -2.23
N LYS A 73 1.48 -12.49 -3.13
CA LYS A 73 0.04 -12.71 -3.15
C LYS A 73 -0.47 -13.34 -1.86
N VAL A 74 0.24 -14.34 -1.33
CA VAL A 74 -0.25 -15.08 -0.15
C VAL A 74 -0.10 -14.30 1.16
N ILE A 75 0.85 -13.36 1.23
CA ILE A 75 1.07 -12.53 2.42
C ILE A 75 0.24 -11.24 2.43
N GLY A 76 -0.36 -10.87 1.29
CA GLY A 76 -1.17 -9.67 1.15
C GLY A 76 -2.36 -9.66 2.11
N ASN A 77 -2.54 -8.56 2.84
CA ASN A 77 -3.57 -8.39 3.86
C ASN A 77 -3.54 -9.45 4.97
N LYS A 78 -2.36 -9.99 5.29
CA LYS A 78 -2.17 -10.89 6.44
C LYS A 78 -1.18 -10.31 7.44
N SER A 79 -1.46 -10.59 8.71
CA SER A 79 -0.54 -10.38 9.84
C SER A 79 -0.04 -11.73 10.33
N TYR A 80 1.20 -11.76 10.80
CA TYR A 80 1.87 -12.98 11.26
C TYR A 80 2.50 -12.74 12.62
N GLU A 81 2.42 -13.73 13.49
CA GLU A 81 3.22 -13.77 14.71
C GLU A 81 4.66 -14.14 14.34
N ALA A 82 5.64 -13.66 15.12
CA ALA A 82 7.06 -13.90 14.83
C ALA A 82 7.41 -15.39 14.71
N TYR A 83 6.83 -16.24 15.58
CA TYR A 83 7.07 -17.68 15.56
C TYR A 83 6.52 -18.38 14.30
N GLU A 84 5.47 -17.83 13.67
CA GLU A 84 4.91 -18.37 12.43
C GLU A 84 5.89 -18.15 11.28
N ILE A 85 6.43 -16.92 11.17
CA ILE A 85 7.46 -16.57 10.18
C ILE A 85 8.70 -17.44 10.37
N ASP A 86 9.18 -17.59 11.60
CA ASP A 86 10.36 -18.41 11.91
C ASP A 86 10.15 -19.88 11.57
N ASN A 87 8.95 -20.41 11.77
CA ASN A 87 8.63 -21.78 11.36
C ASN A 87 8.61 -21.93 9.84
N CYS A 88 8.04 -20.97 9.11
CA CYS A 88 8.07 -20.99 7.65
C CYS A 88 9.48 -20.84 7.09
N ARG A 89 10.34 -20.04 7.74
CA ARG A 89 11.73 -19.82 7.34
C ARG A 89 12.57 -21.09 7.34
N LYS A 90 12.25 -22.07 8.18
CA LYS A 90 12.96 -23.36 8.29
C LYS A 90 12.78 -24.26 7.06
N ALA A 91 11.77 -24.00 6.22
CA ALA A 91 11.56 -24.80 5.01
C ALA A 91 12.67 -24.57 3.97
N SER A 92 13.16 -25.65 3.37
CA SER A 92 14.28 -25.58 2.41
C SER A 92 13.88 -25.05 1.04
N PHE A 93 12.63 -25.27 0.62
CA PHE A 93 12.15 -24.91 -0.70
C PHE A 93 11.23 -23.69 -0.64
N ASP A 94 11.37 -22.78 -1.60
CA ASP A 94 10.56 -21.56 -1.68
C ASP A 94 9.06 -21.88 -1.80
N SER A 95 8.69 -22.93 -2.55
CA SER A 95 7.29 -23.39 -2.63
C SER A 95 6.73 -23.81 -1.28
N THR A 96 7.52 -24.51 -0.46
CA THR A 96 7.13 -24.92 0.89
C THR A 96 7.04 -23.72 1.84
N LYS A 97 7.93 -22.73 1.71
CA LYS A 97 7.85 -21.48 2.47
C LYS A 97 6.56 -20.71 2.13
N THR A 98 6.24 -20.56 0.84
CA THR A 98 5.00 -19.93 0.38
C THR A 98 3.77 -20.68 0.87
N GLN A 99 3.77 -22.01 0.80
CA GLN A 99 2.68 -22.83 1.31
C GLN A 99 2.52 -22.72 2.84
N CYS A 100 3.63 -22.58 3.56
CA CYS A 100 3.58 -22.30 4.99
C CYS A 100 2.96 -20.93 5.26
N LEU A 101 3.38 -19.87 4.57
CA LEU A 101 2.81 -18.52 4.71
C LEU A 101 1.34 -18.42 4.26
N SER A 102 0.91 -19.27 3.32
CA SER A 102 -0.48 -19.30 2.85
C SER A 102 -1.43 -19.91 3.88
N THR A 103 -0.94 -20.87 4.67
CA THR A 103 -1.71 -21.54 5.74
C THR A 103 -1.56 -20.87 7.10
N ALA A 104 -0.44 -20.20 7.34
CA ALA A 104 -0.17 -19.41 8.53
C ALA A 104 -0.74 -17.99 8.44
N GLY A 105 -0.64 -17.27 9.57
CA GLY A 105 -1.08 -15.90 9.71
C GLY A 105 -2.60 -15.78 9.76
N ARG A 106 -3.05 -14.57 10.08
CA ARG A 106 -4.46 -14.21 10.13
C ARG A 106 -4.72 -13.01 9.24
N ALA A 107 -5.92 -12.92 8.70
CA ALA A 107 -6.37 -11.74 7.98
C ALA A 107 -6.08 -10.51 8.85
N ALA A 108 -5.33 -9.55 8.30
CA ALA A 108 -5.13 -8.28 8.96
C ALA A 108 -6.52 -7.66 9.18
N SER A 109 -6.79 -7.21 10.41
CA SER A 109 -8.01 -6.44 10.64
C SER A 109 -7.98 -5.26 9.68
N PRO A 110 -9.05 -5.02 8.90
CA PRO A 110 -9.07 -3.90 7.97
C PRO A 110 -8.77 -2.65 8.79
N VAL A 111 -7.61 -2.04 8.55
CA VAL A 111 -7.28 -0.81 9.23
C VAL A 111 -8.35 0.18 8.78
N PRO A 112 -9.11 0.81 9.71
CA PRO A 112 -10.02 1.85 9.31
C PRO A 112 -9.22 2.87 8.49
N PRO A 113 -9.73 3.29 7.30
CA PRO A 113 -9.02 4.25 6.47
C PRO A 113 -8.63 5.45 7.34
N PRO A 114 -7.40 5.97 7.21
CA PRO A 114 -6.95 7.07 8.04
C PRO A 114 -8.01 8.18 7.99
N PRO A 115 -8.44 8.72 9.15
CA PRO A 115 -9.45 9.76 9.15
C PRO A 115 -8.98 10.87 8.22
N PRO A 116 -9.84 11.38 7.31
CA PRO A 116 -9.46 12.45 6.41
C PRO A 116 -8.85 13.58 7.25
N PRO A 117 -7.69 14.13 6.84
CA PRO A 117 -6.98 15.09 7.68
C PRO A 117 -7.91 16.25 8.04
N PRO A 118 -8.00 16.64 9.33
CA PRO A 118 -8.87 17.72 9.74
C PRO A 118 -8.40 19.02 9.09
N GLY A 119 -9.20 19.54 8.15
CA GLY A 119 -9.05 20.90 7.65
C GLY A 119 -8.36 21.09 6.29
N TYR A 120 -8.27 20.08 5.42
CA TYR A 120 -8.19 20.40 3.99
C TYR A 120 -9.58 20.80 3.52
N GLY A 121 -9.89 22.10 3.58
CA GLY A 121 -11.00 22.66 2.81
C GLY A 121 -10.93 22.15 1.37
N ALA A 122 -12.06 22.10 0.67
CA ALA A 122 -12.27 21.46 -0.64
C ALA A 122 -11.36 21.96 -1.80
N CYS A 123 -10.36 22.78 -1.50
CA CYS A 123 -9.46 23.54 -2.35
C CYS A 123 -7.98 23.18 -2.16
N SER A 124 -7.63 22.14 -1.39
CA SER A 124 -6.23 21.75 -1.28
C SER A 124 -5.73 21.09 -2.58
N ALA A 125 -4.54 21.49 -3.04
CA ALA A 125 -3.94 21.00 -4.28
C ALA A 125 -3.83 19.46 -4.34
N GLY A 126 -3.67 18.80 -3.18
CA GLY A 126 -3.62 17.34 -3.09
C GLY A 126 -4.92 16.65 -3.53
N GLN A 127 -6.10 17.23 -3.23
CA GLN A 127 -7.37 16.68 -3.69
C GLN A 127 -7.57 16.86 -5.20
N THR A 128 -7.14 18.01 -5.74
CA THR A 128 -7.18 18.28 -7.19
C THR A 128 -6.33 17.28 -7.96
N ILE A 129 -5.11 16.97 -7.47
CA ILE A 129 -4.21 16.01 -8.11
C ILE A 129 -4.83 14.60 -8.16
N MET A 130 -5.44 14.14 -7.06
CA MET A 130 -6.11 12.83 -7.05
C MET A 130 -7.32 12.78 -8.01
N GLN A 131 -8.10 13.87 -8.11
CA GLN A 131 -9.21 13.92 -9.06
C GLN A 131 -8.72 13.92 -10.51
N LEU A 132 -7.61 14.60 -10.82
CA LEU A 132 -6.99 14.57 -12.14
C LEU A 132 -6.51 13.15 -12.52
N GLN A 133 -5.91 12.41 -11.59
CA GLN A 133 -5.50 11.01 -11.83
C GLN A 133 -6.69 10.09 -12.17
N ASN A 134 -7.84 10.30 -11.53
CA ASN A 134 -9.07 9.54 -11.83
C ASN A 134 -9.68 9.91 -13.19
N ILE A 135 -9.57 11.17 -13.59
CA ILE A 135 -9.97 11.66 -14.92
C ILE A 135 -9.09 11.00 -15.99
N ASP A 136 -7.76 11.03 -15.83
CA ASP A 136 -6.81 10.39 -16.76
C ASP A 136 -7.11 8.90 -16.92
N ARG A 137 -7.38 8.21 -15.81
CA ARG A 137 -7.77 6.79 -15.84
C ARG A 137 -9.07 6.55 -16.61
N SER A 138 -10.05 7.46 -16.49
CA SER A 138 -11.34 7.35 -17.18
C SER A 138 -11.17 7.57 -18.69
N VAL A 139 -10.34 8.53 -19.09
CA VAL A 139 -9.99 8.77 -20.50
C VAL A 139 -9.24 7.58 -21.08
N TYR A 140 -8.25 7.04 -20.36
CA TYR A 140 -7.48 5.87 -20.80
C TYR A 140 -8.37 4.64 -21.04
N MET A 141 -9.42 4.47 -20.24
CA MET A 141 -10.39 3.37 -20.39
C MET A 141 -11.49 3.66 -21.43
N GLY A 142 -11.41 4.75 -22.19
CA GLY A 142 -12.41 5.13 -23.20
C GLY A 142 -13.74 5.63 -22.62
N ARG A 143 -13.82 5.87 -21.31
CA ARG A 143 -15.02 6.37 -20.61
C ARG A 143 -15.10 7.89 -20.69
N ASN A 144 -15.21 8.42 -21.90
CA ASN A 144 -15.12 9.86 -22.16
C ASN A 144 -16.26 10.67 -21.51
N ASN A 145 -17.47 10.11 -21.41
CA ASN A 145 -18.59 10.79 -20.75
C ASN A 145 -18.36 10.91 -19.24
N ASP A 146 -17.86 9.86 -18.60
CA ASP A 146 -17.54 9.87 -17.16
C ASP A 146 -16.42 10.84 -16.84
N ALA A 147 -15.37 10.88 -17.68
CA ALA A 147 -14.29 11.84 -17.57
C ALA A 147 -14.82 13.29 -17.66
N ARG A 148 -15.76 13.55 -18.58
CA ARG A 148 -16.36 14.88 -18.77
C ARG A 148 -17.17 15.33 -17.54
N ILE A 149 -17.90 14.40 -16.92
CA ILE A 149 -18.64 14.68 -15.68
C ILE A 149 -17.67 15.03 -14.55
N GLN A 150 -16.62 14.23 -14.36
CA GLN A 150 -15.60 14.46 -13.33
C GLN A 150 -14.86 15.80 -13.52
N ILE A 151 -14.56 16.18 -14.77
CA ILE A 151 -13.97 17.49 -15.09
C ILE A 151 -14.91 18.63 -14.68
N ASN A 152 -16.20 18.56 -15.03
CA ASN A 152 -17.16 19.61 -14.69
C ASN A 152 -17.36 19.74 -13.17
N GLU A 153 -17.33 18.63 -12.46
CA GLU A 153 -17.39 18.62 -11.00
C GLU A 153 -16.14 19.28 -10.39
N LEU A 154 -14.95 18.97 -10.92
CA LEU A 154 -13.71 19.60 -10.49
C LEU A 154 -13.71 21.13 -10.74
N ILE A 155 -14.16 21.58 -11.91
CA ILE A 155 -14.27 23.01 -12.25
C ILE A 155 -15.22 23.72 -11.27
N ASN A 156 -16.41 23.16 -11.04
CA ASN A 156 -17.39 23.74 -10.10
C ASN A 156 -16.87 23.83 -8.67
N ARG A 157 -16.01 22.89 -8.26
CA ARG A 157 -15.35 22.92 -6.95
C ARG A 157 -14.31 24.02 -6.87
N LEU A 158 -13.45 24.14 -7.89
CA LEU A 158 -12.41 25.17 -7.95
C LEU A 158 -12.99 26.59 -7.97
N GLN A 159 -14.15 26.79 -8.60
CA GLN A 159 -14.85 28.09 -8.59
C GLN A 159 -15.41 28.50 -7.23
N ARG A 160 -15.56 27.57 -6.28
CA ARG A 160 -16.05 27.84 -4.92
C ARG A 160 -14.93 28.06 -3.91
N CYS A 161 -13.68 28.08 -4.37
CA CYS A 161 -12.53 28.35 -3.55
C CYS A 161 -12.32 29.87 -3.43
N PRO A 162 -12.26 30.42 -2.22
CA PRO A 162 -11.95 31.84 -2.00
C PRO A 162 -10.48 32.17 -2.29
#